data_AF-D5H477-F1
#
_entry.id   AF-D5H477-F1
#
_cell.length_a   1.000
_cell.length_b   1.000
_cell.length_c   1.000
_cell.angle_alpha   90.00
_cell.angle_beta   90.00
_cell.angle_gamma   90.00
#
_symmetry.space_group_name_H-M   'P 1'
#
loop_
_entity.id
_entity.type
_entity.pdbx_description
1 polymer ?
#
loop_
_entity_poly.entity_id
_entity_poly.type
_entity_poly.pdbx_seq_one_letter_code
_entity_poly.pdbx_strand_id
1 'polypeptide(L)'
;MNDAAQIQNDLDALQKVVDDSKYALSVLEDVQGLLFRLSEELEEKGEGTLAGDVRVSQHALETVRERLERASGTAQELNEGRS
;
A
#
# COMPACT_ATOMS: atom_id res chain seq x y z
N MET A 1 22.30 21.26 18.89
CA MET A 1 20.86 21.01 18.69
C MET A 1 20.41 20.12 19.84
N ASN A 2 19.26 20.42 20.46
CA ASN A 2 18.79 19.73 21.66
C ASN A 2 18.23 18.34 21.28
N ASP A 3 18.61 17.28 21.97
CA ASP A 3 18.21 15.90 21.65
C ASP A 3 16.67 15.75 21.57
N ALA A 4 15.95 16.51 22.40
CA ALA A 4 14.48 16.58 22.37
C ALA A 4 13.92 17.07 21.03
N ALA A 5 14.58 18.02 20.36
CA ALA A 5 14.14 18.52 19.06
C ALA A 5 14.40 17.49 17.95
N GLN A 6 15.48 16.71 18.05
CA GLN A 6 15.75 15.64 17.10
C GLN A 6 14.74 14.49 17.25
N ILE A 7 14.39 14.12 18.47
CA ILE A 7 13.37 13.10 18.75
C ILE A 7 12.01 13.51 18.16
N GLN A 8 11.60 14.77 18.36
CA GLN A 8 10.35 15.25 17.78
C GLN A 8 10.35 15.20 16.25
N ASN A 9 11.44 15.62 15.60
CA ASN A 9 11.55 15.54 14.15
C ASN A 9 11.46 14.10 13.63
N ASP A 10 12.05 13.14 14.34
CA ASP A 10 11.97 11.73 13.97
C ASP A 10 10.54 11.17 14.11
N LEU A 11 9.81 11.57 15.16
CA LEU A 11 8.40 11.18 15.38
C LEU A 11 7.51 11.74 14.25
N ASP A 12 7.68 13.02 13.91
CA ASP A 12 6.94 13.66 12.82
C ASP A 12 7.22 12.96 11.47
N ALA A 13 8.47 12.53 11.24
CA ALA A 13 8.84 11.77 10.06
C ALA A 13 8.20 10.37 10.03
N LEU A 14 8.16 9.65 11.16
CA LEU A 14 7.50 8.35 11.27
C LEU A 14 5.98 8.47 11.05
N GLN A 15 5.34 9.48 11.65
CA GLN A 15 3.92 9.75 11.46
C GLN A 15 3.60 10.04 9.99
N LYS A 16 4.45 10.82 9.31
CA LYS A 16 4.30 11.07 7.87
C LYS A 16 4.37 9.78 7.04
N VAL A 17 5.30 8.87 7.36
CA VAL A 17 5.41 7.58 6.67
C VAL A 17 4.14 6.75 6.85
N VAL A 18 3.55 6.74 8.06
CA VAL A 18 2.29 6.06 8.35
C VAL A 18 1.16 6.64 7.50
N ASP A 19 1.01 7.96 7.45
CA ASP A 19 -0.09 8.60 6.72
C ASP A 19 0.06 8.47 5.19
N ASP A 20 1.27 8.62 4.66
CA ASP A 20 1.56 8.37 3.24
C ASP A 20 1.25 6.92 2.87
N SER A 21 1.55 5.97 3.77
CA SER A 21 1.28 4.54 3.53
C SER A 21 -0.21 4.24 3.52
N LYS A 22 -1.00 4.83 4.44
CA LYS A 22 -2.47 4.69 4.43
C LYS A 22 -3.08 5.20 3.14
N TYR A 23 -2.61 6.36 2.66
CA TYR A 23 -3.07 6.91 1.39
C TYR A 23 -2.74 5.97 0.21
N ALA A 24 -1.51 5.48 0.13
CA ALA A 24 -1.11 4.56 -0.93
C ALA A 24 -1.87 3.22 -0.86
N LEU A 25 -2.20 2.70 0.33
CA LEU A 25 -3.03 1.51 0.49
C LEU A 25 -4.45 1.73 -0.07
N SER A 26 -5.07 2.87 0.22
CA SER A 26 -6.38 3.23 -0.34
C SER A 26 -6.37 3.27 -1.88
N VAL A 27 -5.32 3.83 -2.48
CA VAL A 27 -5.17 3.85 -3.94
C VAL A 27 -5.00 2.43 -4.51
N LEU A 28 -4.24 1.56 -3.83
CA LEU A 28 -4.05 0.18 -4.26
C LEU A 28 -5.37 -0.61 -4.23
N GLU A 29 -6.22 -0.38 -3.22
CA GLU A 29 -7.55 -1.01 -3.13
C GLU A 29 -8.45 -0.60 -4.30
N ASP A 30 -8.47 0.69 -4.66
CA ASP A 30 -9.23 1.19 -5.82
C ASP A 30 -8.75 0.53 -7.12
N VAL A 31 -7.42 0.45 -7.33
CA VAL A 31 -6.82 -0.19 -8.50
C VAL A 31 -7.16 -1.69 -8.52
N GLN A 32 -7.12 -2.37 -7.38
CA GLN A 32 -7.44 -3.79 -7.29
C GLN A 32 -8.91 -4.06 -7.69
N GLY A 33 -9.83 -3.21 -7.25
CA GLY A 33 -11.24 -3.27 -7.66
C GLY A 33 -11.48 -2.95 -9.14
N LEU A 34 -10.68 -2.07 -9.74
CA LEU A 34 -10.71 -1.81 -11.18
C LEU A 34 -10.22 -2.99 -11.99
N LEU A 35 -9.09 -3.58 -11.60
CA LEU A 35 -8.53 -4.76 -12.28
C LEU A 35 -9.44 -5.98 -12.15
N PHE A 36 -10.14 -6.12 -11.03
CA PHE A 36 -11.12 -7.20 -10.84
C PHE A 36 -12.23 -7.12 -11.88
N ARG A 37 -12.90 -5.96 -11.97
CA ARG A 37 -13.94 -5.71 -12.97
C ARG A 37 -13.42 -5.87 -14.40
N LEU A 38 -12.23 -5.35 -14.70
CA LEU A 38 -11.62 -5.52 -16.01
C LEU A 38 -11.38 -7.00 -16.34
N SER A 39 -10.90 -7.81 -15.39
CA SER A 39 -10.69 -9.23 -15.61
C SER A 39 -12.00 -9.97 -15.91
N GLU A 40 -13.09 -9.66 -15.19
CA GLU A 40 -14.41 -10.23 -15.43
C GLU A 40 -14.93 -9.86 -16.83
N GLU A 41 -14.85 -8.58 -17.21
CA GLU A 41 -15.28 -8.12 -18.53
C GLU A 41 -14.51 -8.78 -19.68
N LEU A 42 -13.20 -9.02 -19.49
CA LEU A 42 -12.36 -9.69 -20.48
C LEU A 42 -12.74 -11.17 -20.63
N GLU A 43 -13.08 -11.84 -19.53
CA GLU A 43 -13.57 -13.22 -19.57
C GLU A 43 -14.91 -13.34 -20.28
N GLU A 44 -15.85 -12.44 -20.00
CA GLU A 44 -17.16 -12.39 -20.66
C GLU A 44 -17.03 -12.17 -22.19
N LYS A 45 -16.01 -11.43 -22.62
CA LYS A 45 -15.68 -11.19 -24.03
C LYS A 45 -14.91 -12.35 -24.69
N GLY A 46 -14.54 -13.39 -23.93
CA GLY A 46 -13.72 -14.50 -24.40
C GLY A 46 -12.23 -14.18 -24.54
N GLU A 47 -11.76 -13.09 -23.97
CA GLU A 47 -10.37 -12.62 -24.00
C GLU A 47 -9.54 -13.22 -22.84
N GLY A 48 -9.59 -14.55 -22.69
CA GLY A 48 -9.03 -15.26 -21.53
C GLY A 48 -7.53 -15.03 -21.29
N THR A 49 -6.74 -14.81 -22.34
CA THR A 49 -5.30 -14.46 -22.18
C THR A 49 -5.13 -13.09 -21.52
N LEU A 50 -5.87 -12.07 -21.96
CA LEU A 50 -5.79 -10.73 -21.37
C LEU A 50 -6.35 -10.71 -19.94
N ALA A 51 -7.43 -11.46 -19.68
CA ALA A 51 -7.92 -11.65 -18.31
C ALA A 51 -6.85 -12.30 -17.40
N GLY A 52 -6.09 -13.27 -17.93
CA GLY A 52 -4.95 -13.87 -17.25
C GLY A 52 -3.85 -12.85 -16.92
N ASP A 53 -3.47 -12.00 -17.88
CA ASP A 53 -2.46 -10.96 -17.67
C ASP A 53 -2.89 -9.93 -16.61
N VAL A 54 -4.18 -9.57 -16.58
CA VAL A 54 -4.76 -8.70 -15.54
C VAL A 54 -4.66 -9.36 -14.16
N ARG A 55 -4.94 -10.67 -14.04
CA ARG A 55 -4.79 -11.39 -12.76
C ARG A 55 -3.35 -11.46 -12.27
N VAL A 56 -2.39 -11.61 -13.19
CA VAL A 56 -0.95 -11.54 -12.84
C VAL A 56 -0.63 -10.15 -12.26
N SER A 57 -1.18 -9.10 -12.86
CA SER A 57 -1.01 -7.72 -12.37
C SER A 57 -1.65 -7.50 -10.99
N GLN A 58 -2.82 -8.11 -10.73
CA GLN A 58 -3.45 -8.09 -9.40
C GLN A 58 -2.55 -8.74 -8.34
N HIS A 59 -1.97 -9.90 -8.64
CA HIS A 59 -1.06 -10.59 -7.71
C HIS A 59 0.21 -9.77 -7.41
N ALA A 60 0.75 -9.09 -8.42
CA ALA A 60 1.88 -8.18 -8.24
C ALA A 60 1.52 -6.99 -7.33
N LEU A 61 0.31 -6.42 -7.47
CA LEU A 61 -0.18 -5.36 -6.60
C LEU A 61 -0.40 -5.83 -5.17
N GLU A 62 -0.86 -7.06 -4.98
CA GLU A 62 -1.01 -7.67 -3.66
C GLU A 62 0.33 -7.74 -2.91
N THR A 63 1.40 -8.12 -3.62
CA THR A 63 2.77 -8.11 -3.06
C THR A 63 3.20 -6.71 -2.64
N VAL A 64 2.85 -5.68 -3.41
CA VAL A 64 3.14 -4.28 -3.06
C VAL A 64 2.34 -3.83 -1.85
N ARG A 65 1.05 -4.17 -1.80
CA ARG A 65 0.14 -3.91 -0.66
C ARG A 65 0.71 -4.48 0.63
N GLU A 66 1.08 -5.77 0.65
CA GLU A 66 1.64 -6.42 1.85
C GLU A 66 2.96 -5.78 2.30
N ARG A 67 3.82 -5.35 1.37
CA ARG A 67 5.06 -4.66 1.72
C ARG A 67 4.78 -3.30 2.36
N LEU A 68 3.79 -2.59 1.85
CA LEU A 68 3.38 -1.29 2.37
C LEU A 68 2.70 -1.41 3.74
N GLU A 69 1.82 -2.40 3.93
CA GLU A 69 1.20 -2.70 5.24
C GLU A 69 2.27 -2.99 6.30
N ARG A 70 3.27 -3.82 5.97
CA ARG A 70 4.40 -4.10 6.88
C ARG A 70 5.21 -2.84 7.19
N ALA A 71 5.56 -2.04 6.18
CA ALA A 71 6.33 -0.82 6.39
C ALA A 71 5.59 0.20 7.25
N SER A 72 4.28 0.38 7.01
CA SER A 72 3.42 1.24 7.82
C SER A 72 3.29 0.72 9.25
N GLY A 73 3.10 -0.58 9.44
CA GLY A 73 3.02 -1.21 10.75
C GLY A 73 4.29 -0.99 11.56
N THR A 74 5.46 -1.24 10.97
CA THR A 74 6.75 -0.98 11.62
C THR A 74 6.94 0.50 11.97
N ALA A 75 6.57 1.42 11.07
CA ALA A 75 6.67 2.86 11.35
C ALA A 75 5.75 3.28 12.51
N GLN A 76 4.55 2.72 12.57
CA GLN A 76 3.59 2.98 13.64
C GLN A 76 4.08 2.44 14.99
N GLU A 77 4.59 1.20 15.03
CA GLU A 77 5.19 0.62 16.23
C GLU A 77 6.37 1.45 16.75
N LEU A 78 7.23 1.95 15.86
CA LEU A 78 8.35 2.83 16.22
C LEU A 78 7.88 4.20 16.73
N ASN A 79 6.78 4.72 16.20
CA ASN A 79 6.20 5.99 16.64
C ASN A 79 5.58 5.87 18.04
N GLU A 80 4.84 4.78 18.27
CA GLU A 80 4.18 4.48 19.55
C GLU A 80 5.19 4.12 20.64
N GLY A 81 6.27 3.39 20.31
CA GLY A 81 7.32 3.03 21.27
C GLY A 81 8.27 4.19 21.65
N ARG A 82 8.20 5.33 20.96
CA ARG A 82 9.00 6.54 21.22
C ARG A 82 8.19 7.70 21.82
N SER A 83 6.86 7.56 21.91
CA SER A 83 5.93 8.52 22.54
C SER A 83 5.79 8.27 24.04
#